data_AF-A0A0C2C9K7-F1
#
_entry.id   AF-A0A0C2C9K7-F1
#
_cell.length_a   1.000
_cell.length_b   1.000
_cell.length_c   1.000
_cell.angle_alpha   90.00
_cell.angle_beta   90.00
_cell.angle_gamma   90.00
#
_symmetry.space_group_name_H-M   'P 1'
#
loop_
_entity.id
_entity.type
_entity.pdbx_description
1 polymer ?
#
loop_
_entity_poly.entity_id
_entity_poly.type
_entity_poly.pdbx_seq_one_letter_code
_entity_poly.pdbx_strand_id
1 'polypeptide(L)'
;MDPKFVHRIRTSGKCGKNQVFDPCFDDCEPTCEEPYKACPYLCRMEGGCACKYGYLRHENGRCVPKSCAKKTSEEEEDYWAKW
;
A
#
# COMPACT_ATOMS: atom_id res chain seq x y z
N MET A 1 9.89 -2.34 38.42
CA MET A 1 10.36 -2.93 37.13
C MET A 1 9.11 -3.33 36.33
N ASP A 2 9.18 -3.26 35.01
CA ASP A 2 8.22 -2.65 34.04
C ASP A 2 7.11 -3.57 33.47
N PRO A 3 5.86 -3.08 33.23
CA PRO A 3 4.90 -3.73 32.33
C PRO A 3 4.50 -2.88 31.10
N LYS A 4 5.13 -1.72 30.84
CA LYS A 4 5.00 -1.01 29.54
C LYS A 4 5.52 -1.87 28.37
N PHE A 5 6.13 -3.02 28.68
CA PHE A 5 6.57 -4.07 27.78
C PHE A 5 5.60 -5.27 27.68
N VAL A 6 4.30 -5.09 27.91
CA VAL A 6 3.36 -5.88 27.12
C VAL A 6 3.48 -5.34 25.69
N HIS A 7 4.44 -5.90 24.93
CA HIS A 7 4.30 -5.89 23.49
C HIS A 7 2.86 -6.30 23.27
N ARG A 8 2.04 -5.40 22.72
CA ARG A 8 0.72 -5.77 22.29
C ARG A 8 1.00 -6.92 21.36
N ILE A 9 0.79 -8.15 21.81
CA ILE A 9 0.47 -9.24 20.92
C ILE A 9 -0.87 -8.76 20.37
N ARG A 10 -0.81 -7.89 19.34
CA ARG A 10 -1.85 -7.86 18.34
C ARG A 10 -1.78 -9.29 17.85
N THR A 11 -2.67 -10.10 18.42
CA THR A 11 -3.09 -11.39 17.91
C THR A 11 -2.81 -11.37 16.42
N SER A 12 -2.06 -12.35 15.95
CA SER A 12 -1.80 -12.68 14.56
C SER A 12 -3.12 -12.85 13.80
N GLY A 13 -3.83 -11.73 13.65
CA GLY A 13 -4.99 -11.53 12.82
C GLY A 13 -4.41 -11.39 11.44
N LYS A 14 -4.36 -12.54 10.76
CA LYS A 14 -4.08 -12.69 9.34
C LYS A 14 -4.49 -11.42 8.62
N CYS A 15 -3.56 -10.82 7.89
CA CYS A 15 -3.81 -9.59 7.16
C CYS A 15 -5.16 -9.62 6.43
N GLY A 16 -5.77 -8.44 6.27
CA GLY A 16 -7.10 -8.32 5.67
C GLY A 16 -7.17 -8.87 4.25
N LYS A 17 -8.37 -8.82 3.67
CA LYS A 17 -8.58 -9.26 2.28
C LYS A 17 -7.61 -8.54 1.35
N ASN A 18 -6.93 -9.31 0.51
CA ASN A 18 -5.92 -8.85 -0.46
C ASN A 18 -4.69 -8.18 0.16
N GLN A 19 -4.40 -8.48 1.42
CA GLN A 19 -3.15 -8.11 2.08
C GLN A 19 -2.28 -9.33 2.38
N VAL A 20 -0.99 -9.12 2.54
CA VAL A 20 0.02 -10.10 2.96
C VAL A 20 0.90 -9.46 4.03
N PHE A 21 1.32 -10.26 5.01
CA PHE A 21 2.26 -9.76 6.00
C PHE A 21 3.63 -9.61 5.37
N ASP A 22 4.19 -8.40 5.46
CA ASP A 22 5.54 -8.07 5.05
C ASP A 22 6.37 -7.72 6.30
N PRO A 23 7.41 -8.52 6.62
CA PRO A 23 8.28 -8.25 7.77
C PRO A 23 9.13 -6.99 7.62
N CYS A 24 9.25 -6.42 6.41
CA CYS A 24 9.99 -5.20 6.10
C CYS A 24 9.06 -4.07 5.60
N PHE A 25 7.76 -4.12 5.94
CA PHE A 25 6.82 -3.09 5.50
C PHE A 25 7.25 -1.68 5.96
N ASP A 26 7.18 -0.69 5.07
CA ASP A 26 7.68 0.67 5.30
C ASP A 26 6.55 1.72 5.50
N ASP A 27 5.28 1.29 5.56
CA ASP A 27 4.06 2.13 5.47
C ASP A 27 3.93 2.92 4.15
N CYS A 28 4.71 2.60 3.12
CA CYS A 28 4.58 3.18 1.80
C CYS A 28 3.99 2.16 0.83
N GLU A 29 2.85 2.51 0.22
CA GLU A 29 2.21 1.68 -0.78
C GLU A 29 1.65 2.54 -1.91
N PRO A 30 1.61 2.02 -3.15
CA PRO A 30 0.91 2.69 -4.24
C PRO A 30 -0.60 2.72 -3.98
N THR A 31 -1.25 3.80 -4.41
CA THR A 31 -2.69 4.02 -4.26
C THR A 31 -3.39 4.06 -5.62
N CYS A 32 -4.72 4.11 -5.65
CA CYS A 32 -5.46 4.25 -6.90
C CYS A 32 -5.18 5.60 -7.60
N GLU A 33 -4.87 6.63 -6.82
CA GLU A 33 -4.53 7.98 -7.26
C GLU A 33 -3.06 8.07 -7.68
N GLU A 34 -2.18 7.32 -7.02
CA GLU A 34 -0.74 7.29 -7.28
C GLU A 34 -0.26 5.83 -7.45
N PRO A 35 -0.56 5.18 -8.60
CA PRO A 35 -0.23 3.77 -8.85
C PRO A 35 1.27 3.53 -9.03
N TYR A 36 2.06 4.57 -9.35
CA TYR A 36 3.50 4.52 -9.60
C TYR A 36 4.31 5.20 -8.49
N LYS A 37 3.86 5.09 -7.24
CA LYS A 37 4.53 5.68 -6.07
C LYS A 37 5.90 5.06 -5.84
N ALA A 38 6.94 5.90 -5.71
CA ALA A 38 8.25 5.46 -5.26
C ALA A 38 8.27 5.35 -3.73
N CYS A 39 8.71 4.21 -3.21
CA CYS A 39 8.81 3.96 -1.78
C CYS A 39 10.28 3.81 -1.33
N PRO A 40 10.64 4.31 -0.14
CA PRO A 40 11.99 4.19 0.38
C PRO A 40 12.31 2.73 0.73
N TYR A 41 13.57 2.32 0.59
CA TYR A 41 13.99 0.98 1.01
C TYR A 41 14.32 0.95 2.52
N LEU A 42 13.32 1.25 3.36
CA LEU A 42 13.46 1.35 4.81
C LEU A 42 12.48 0.42 5.52
N CYS A 43 12.97 -0.70 6.05
CA CYS A 43 12.13 -1.64 6.79
C CYS A 43 11.68 -1.08 8.15
N ARG A 44 10.38 -1.17 8.46
CA ARG A 44 9.92 -1.13 9.85
C ARG A 44 10.16 -2.48 10.52
N MET A 45 10.78 -2.48 11.71
CA MET A 45 11.11 -3.72 12.44
C MET A 45 9.87 -4.52 12.86
N GLU A 46 8.73 -3.87 13.07
CA GLU A 46 7.46 -4.53 13.39
C GLU A 46 6.77 -5.18 12.17
N GLY A 47 7.22 -4.86 10.95
CA GLY A 47 6.53 -5.22 9.71
C GLY A 47 5.10 -4.67 9.64
N GLY A 48 4.31 -5.19 8.71
CA GLY A 48 2.94 -4.74 8.50
C GLY A 48 2.18 -5.55 7.45
N CYS A 49 0.95 -5.14 7.17
CA CYS A 49 0.12 -5.78 6.16
C CYS A 49 0.10 -4.95 4.89
N ALA A 50 0.95 -5.33 3.93
CA ALA A 50 1.00 -4.75 2.60
C ALA A 50 -0.11 -5.31 1.69
N CYS A 51 -0.55 -4.54 0.71
CA CYS A 51 -1.34 -4.99 -0.41
C CYS A 51 -0.57 -6.03 -1.24
N LYS A 52 -1.27 -7.10 -1.60
CA LYS A 52 -0.74 -8.11 -2.50
C LYS A 52 -0.43 -7.48 -3.86
N TYR A 53 0.53 -8.06 -4.57
CA TYR A 53 0.79 -7.73 -5.97
C TYR A 53 -0.52 -7.69 -6.78
N GLY A 54 -0.71 -6.63 -7.56
CA GLY A 54 -1.93 -6.38 -8.35
C GLY A 54 -3.06 -5.66 -7.60
N TYR A 55 -2.87 -5.30 -6.33
CA TYR A 55 -3.79 -4.50 -5.54
C TYR A 55 -3.14 -3.20 -5.08
N LEU A 56 -3.95 -2.14 -4.97
CA LEU A 56 -3.55 -0.81 -4.55
C LEU A 56 -4.28 -0.42 -3.25
N ARG A 57 -3.64 0.40 -2.43
CA ARG A 57 -4.22 0.92 -1.19
C ARG A 57 -5.28 1.96 -1.51
N HIS A 58 -6.49 1.76 -1.01
CA HIS A 58 -7.55 2.76 -1.04
C HIS A 58 -7.58 3.54 0.28
N GLU A 59 -8.13 4.77 0.27
CA GLU A 59 -8.24 5.67 1.44
C GLU A 59 -8.95 5.04 2.65
N ASN A 60 -9.80 4.03 2.42
CA ASN A 60 -10.53 3.33 3.49
C ASN A 60 -9.71 2.21 4.14
N GLY A 61 -8.43 2.09 3.79
CA GLY A 61 -7.52 1.08 4.31
C GLY A 61 -7.71 -0.31 3.71
N ARG A 62 -8.44 -0.47 2.59
CA ARG A 62 -8.59 -1.75 1.88
C ARG A 62 -7.68 -1.82 0.65
N CYS A 63 -7.29 -3.03 0.29
CA CYS A 63 -6.60 -3.31 -0.97
C CYS A 63 -7.61 -3.66 -2.05
N VAL A 64 -7.69 -2.83 -3.07
CA VAL A 64 -8.60 -2.99 -4.23
C VAL A 64 -7.80 -3.32 -5.49
N PRO A 65 -8.38 -3.99 -6.50
CA PRO A 65 -7.64 -4.34 -7.71
C PRO A 65 -7.05 -3.09 -8.39
N LYS A 66 -5.85 -3.21 -8.96
CA LYS A 66 -5.15 -2.11 -9.65
C LYS A 66 -5.94 -1.45 -10.79
N SER A 67 -7.05 -2.05 -11.22
CA SER A 67 -7.99 -1.44 -12.17
C SER A 67 -8.65 -0.16 -11.64
N CYS A 68 -8.53 0.14 -10.34
CA CYS A 68 -8.93 1.44 -9.79
C CYS A 68 -8.02 2.59 -10.25
N ALA A 69 -6.80 2.30 -10.67
CA ALA A 69 -5.90 3.32 -11.20
C ALA A 69 -6.51 3.92 -12.46
N LYS A 70 -6.67 5.25 -12.48
CA LYS A 70 -7.04 5.96 -13.70
C LYS A 70 -5.91 5.73 -14.70
N LYS A 71 -6.27 5.30 -15.91
CA LYS A 71 -5.30 5.24 -17.01
C LYS A 71 -4.89 6.67 -17.30
N THR A 72 -3.60 6.93 -17.42
CA THR A 72 -3.02 8.22 -17.80
C THR A 72 -3.33 8.62 -19.25
N SER A 73 -4.37 8.04 -19.87
CA SER A 73 -4.78 8.37 -21.25
C SER A 73 -5.31 9.80 -21.38
N GLU A 74 -5.73 10.43 -20.28
CA GLU A 74 -6.14 11.84 -20.29
C GLU A 74 -4.95 12.82 -20.34
N GLU A 75 -3.72 12.37 -20.02
CA GLU A 75 -2.51 13.20 -20.08
C GLU A 75 -1.74 13.03 -21.41
N GLU A 76 -1.87 11.88 -22.07
CA GLU A 76 -1.30 11.67 -23.41
C GLU A 76 -2.15 12.33 -24.52
N GLU A 77 -3.48 12.37 -24.37
CA GLU A 77 -4.37 13.01 -25.36
C GLU A 77 -4.22 14.53 -25.42
N ASP A 78 -3.90 15.22 -24.31
CA ASP A 78 -3.65 16.68 -24.30
C ASP A 78 -2.29 17.06 -24.94
N TYR A 79 -1.31 16.15 -24.93
CA TYR A 79 -0.01 16.37 -25.57
C TYR A 79 -0.10 16.29 -27.10
N TRP A 80 -0.85 15.32 -27.64
CA TRP A 80 -1.01 15.16 -29.09
C TRP A 80 -2.16 16.00 -29.69
N ALA A 81 -3.11 16.48 -28.87
CA ALA A 81 -4.17 17.40 -29.32
C ALA A 81 -3.72 18.87 -29.47
N LYS A 82 -2.45 19.17 -29.17
CA LYS A 82 -1.84 20.51 -29.33
C LYS A 82 -1.12 20.72 -30.67
N TRP A 83 -1.28 19.80 -31.63
CA TRP A 83 -0.78 19.92 -33.01
C TRP A 83 -1.92 19.91 -34.02
#